data_AF-A0A087UX09-F1
#
_entry.id   AF-A0A087UX09-F1
#
_cell.length_a   1.000
_cell.length_b   1.000
_cell.length_c   1.000
_cell.angle_alpha   90.00
_cell.angle_beta   90.00
_cell.angle_gamma   90.00
#
_symmetry.space_group_name_H-M   'P 1'
#
loop_
_entity.id
_entity.type
_entity.pdbx_description
1 polymer ?
#
loop_
_entity_poly.entity_id
_entity_poly.type
_entity_poly.pdbx_seq_one_letter_code
_entity_poly.pdbx_strand_id
1 'polypeptide(L)'
;MSPLVEARMKYIPMTPGSDWRDLPNIVVRLKDGNYTKKLVYAHEDIKNGRGPNGALRGVCACASGKACDPMDRQWNTLIPWCLPHTGNRHNNWAGLYGRLEWDGFFSTTITNPEPMGKQGRVLHPEQHRLVSVRECARSQGFPDSYRFYGNILDRHRQVGNAVPPPLA
;
A
#
# COMPACT_ATOMS: atom_id res chain seq x y z
N MET A 1 9.70 -10.36 -1.49
CA MET A 1 9.26 -8.94 -1.53
C MET A 1 10.50 -8.08 -1.69
N SER A 2 10.43 -6.88 -2.28
CA SER A 2 11.64 -6.04 -2.41
C SER A 2 11.98 -5.33 -1.09
N PRO A 3 13.27 -5.03 -0.82
CA PRO A 3 13.70 -4.32 0.39
C PRO A 3 12.96 -2.99 0.62
N LEU A 4 12.66 -2.26 -0.45
CA LEU A 4 11.91 -1.00 -0.38
C LEU A 4 10.46 -1.21 0.09
N VAL A 5 9.80 -2.26 -0.39
CA VAL A 5 8.42 -2.56 0.01
C VAL A 5 8.38 -3.02 1.47
N GLU A 6 9.35 -3.84 1.90
CA GLU A 6 9.48 -4.24 3.30
C GLU A 6 9.74 -3.04 4.22
N ALA A 7 10.60 -2.11 3.79
CA ALA A 7 10.81 -0.86 4.52
C ALA A 7 9.51 -0.07 4.64
N ARG A 8 8.75 0.11 3.56
CA ARG A 8 7.43 0.77 3.62
C ARG A 8 6.51 0.10 4.64
N MET A 9 6.34 -1.22 4.58
CA MET A 9 5.49 -1.94 5.54
C MET A 9 5.91 -1.77 7.00
N LYS A 10 7.22 -1.66 7.25
CA LYS A 10 7.75 -1.40 8.59
C LYS A 10 7.37 0.00 9.11
N TYR A 11 7.34 0.99 8.24
CA TYR A 11 7.06 2.38 8.60
C TYR A 11 5.57 2.76 8.56
N ILE A 12 4.67 1.86 8.15
CA ILE A 12 3.23 2.05 8.36
C ILE A 12 2.92 1.86 9.85
N PRO A 13 2.35 2.87 10.54
CA PRO A 13 1.97 2.75 11.94
C PRO A 13 0.99 1.59 12.19
N MET A 14 0.93 1.11 13.43
CA MET A 14 -0.02 0.06 13.84
C MET A 14 -1.37 0.63 14.30
N THR A 15 -1.53 1.96 14.27
CA THR A 15 -2.80 2.61 14.62
C THR A 15 -3.89 2.23 13.63
N PRO A 16 -5.14 2.00 14.08
CA PRO A 16 -6.27 1.75 13.18
C PRO A 16 -6.39 2.84 12.10
N GLY A 17 -6.79 2.46 10.89
CA GLY A 17 -6.91 3.37 9.76
C GLY A 17 -5.61 3.63 8.97
N SER A 18 -4.43 3.31 9.52
CA SER A 18 -3.14 3.70 8.93
C SER A 18 -2.89 3.11 7.54
N ASP A 19 -2.29 3.92 6.67
CA ASP A 19 -1.92 3.54 5.29
C ASP A 19 -0.73 4.34 4.74
N TRP A 20 -0.52 4.33 3.42
CA TRP A 20 0.62 4.99 2.78
C TRP A 20 0.77 6.47 3.13
N ARG A 21 -0.33 7.16 3.47
CA ARG A 21 -0.35 8.60 3.80
C ARG A 21 0.41 8.89 5.10
N ASP A 22 0.55 7.88 5.95
CA ASP A 22 1.27 7.95 7.22
C ASP A 22 2.77 7.63 7.10
N LEU A 23 3.25 7.31 5.88
CA LEU A 23 4.67 7.07 5.66
C LEU A 23 5.49 8.35 5.90
N PRO A 24 6.57 8.27 6.70
CA PRO A 24 7.42 9.43 6.93
C PRO A 24 8.28 9.75 5.71
N ASN A 25 8.48 11.04 5.41
CA ASN A 25 9.35 11.48 4.33
C ASN A 25 10.83 11.54 4.76
N ILE A 26 11.44 10.37 4.98
CA ILE A 26 12.81 10.23 5.52
C ILE A 26 13.69 9.31 4.66
N VAL A 27 15.00 9.43 4.85
CA VAL A 27 16.00 8.50 4.30
C VAL A 27 16.13 7.31 5.25
N VAL A 28 16.08 6.10 4.70
CA VAL A 28 16.16 4.84 5.44
C VAL A 28 17.17 3.92 4.76
N ARG A 29 17.99 3.24 5.55
CA ARG A 29 18.85 2.15 5.07
C ARG A 29 18.01 0.89 4.85
N LEU A 30 18.03 0.38 3.63
CA LEU A 30 17.34 -0.84 3.20
C LEU A 30 18.17 -2.10 3.54
N LYS A 31 17.51 -3.26 3.50
CA LYS A 31 18.16 -4.56 3.81
C LYS A 31 19.26 -4.97 2.84
N ASP A 32 19.19 -4.50 1.60
CA ASP A 32 20.23 -4.70 0.58
C ASP A 32 21.42 -3.73 0.74
N GLY A 33 21.43 -2.90 1.79
CA GLY A 33 22.48 -1.93 2.07
C GLY A 33 22.30 -0.58 1.39
N ASN A 34 21.39 -0.47 0.42
CA ASN A 34 21.07 0.78 -0.26
C ASN A 34 20.31 1.74 0.66
N TYR A 35 20.23 3.02 0.29
CA TYR A 35 19.45 4.03 1.00
C TYR A 35 18.30 4.53 0.14
N THR A 36 17.16 4.83 0.76
CA THR A 36 16.07 5.55 0.10
C THR A 36 16.43 7.03 -0.09
N LYS A 37 15.70 7.71 -0.96
CA LYS A 37 15.71 9.17 -1.07
C LYS A 37 14.48 9.75 -0.38
N LYS A 38 14.56 11.01 0.05
CA LYS A 38 13.36 11.78 0.40
C LYS A 38 12.58 12.08 -0.87
N LEU A 39 11.26 12.01 -0.78
CA LEU A 39 10.36 12.50 -1.82
C LEU A 39 10.41 14.03 -1.85
N VAL A 40 10.66 14.59 -3.02
CA VAL A 40 10.74 16.03 -3.25
C VAL A 40 9.41 16.53 -3.79
N TYR A 41 8.86 17.55 -3.12
CA TYR A 41 7.67 18.28 -3.58
C TYR A 41 8.15 19.59 -4.20
N ALA A 42 8.21 19.63 -5.53
CA ALA A 42 8.81 20.74 -6.29
C ALA A 42 7.77 21.64 -6.98
N HIS A 43 6.48 21.30 -6.88
CA HIS A 43 5.41 21.97 -7.62
C HIS A 43 4.30 22.44 -6.69
N GLU A 44 3.65 23.53 -7.05
CA GLU A 44 2.37 23.92 -6.45
C GLU A 44 1.32 22.84 -6.72
N ASP A 45 0.41 22.65 -5.78
CA ASP A 45 -0.78 21.83 -5.99
C ASP A 45 -1.99 22.76 -5.89
N ILE A 46 -2.60 23.08 -7.04
CA ILE A 46 -3.72 24.03 -7.10
C ILE A 46 -4.92 23.53 -6.28
N LYS A 47 -5.10 22.21 -6.16
CA LYS A 47 -6.23 21.63 -5.42
C LYS A 47 -5.96 21.57 -3.92
N ASN A 48 -4.74 21.19 -3.54
CA ASN A 48 -4.40 20.92 -2.14
C ASN A 48 -3.70 22.09 -1.43
N GLY A 49 -3.38 23.15 -2.16
CA GLY A 49 -2.63 24.30 -1.66
C GLY A 49 -1.23 23.92 -1.16
N ARG A 50 -0.73 24.73 -0.21
CA ARG A 50 0.55 24.50 0.46
C ARG A 50 0.35 23.80 1.80
N GLY A 51 1.35 23.03 2.21
CA GLY A 51 1.41 22.39 3.52
C GLY A 51 1.90 23.34 4.63
N PRO A 52 2.16 22.79 5.82
CA PRO A 52 2.74 23.54 6.93
C PRO A 52 4.01 24.28 6.52
N ASN A 53 4.22 25.49 7.07
CA ASN A 53 5.35 26.36 6.76
C ASN A 53 5.48 26.74 5.27
N GLY A 54 4.38 26.68 4.51
CA GLY A 54 4.37 27.02 3.09
C GLY A 54 5.03 25.97 2.20
N ALA A 55 5.23 24.75 2.68
CA ALA A 55 5.81 23.67 1.90
C ALA A 55 4.93 23.31 0.68
N LEU A 56 5.57 23.07 -0.46
CA LEU A 56 4.89 22.59 -1.67
C LEU A 56 4.33 21.18 -1.47
N ARG A 57 3.27 20.83 -2.21
CA ARG A 57 2.59 19.52 -2.14
C ARG A 57 2.54 18.77 -3.47
N GLY A 58 2.87 19.42 -4.59
CA GLY A 58 2.91 18.82 -5.91
C GLY A 58 4.24 18.11 -6.17
N VAL A 59 4.17 16.90 -6.71
CA VAL A 59 5.34 16.10 -7.11
C VAL A 59 5.58 16.07 -8.62
N CYS A 60 4.72 16.73 -9.39
CA CYS A 60 4.72 16.78 -10.85
C CYS A 60 4.08 18.09 -11.32
N ALA A 61 4.52 18.62 -12.46
CA ALA A 61 3.97 19.82 -13.09
C ALA A 61 2.44 19.76 -13.30
N CYS A 62 1.87 18.57 -13.43
CA CYS A 62 0.42 18.41 -13.57
C CYS A 62 -0.40 18.77 -12.32
N ALA A 63 0.23 18.87 -11.15
CA ALA A 63 -0.42 19.40 -9.94
C ALA A 63 -0.73 20.90 -10.08
N SER A 64 0.06 21.61 -10.90
CA SER A 64 -0.12 23.02 -11.28
C SER A 64 -0.95 23.21 -12.56
N GLY A 65 -1.65 22.17 -13.03
CA GLY A 65 -2.47 22.23 -14.25
C GLY A 65 -1.72 22.13 -15.58
N LYS A 66 -0.40 21.87 -15.56
CA LYS A 66 0.42 21.69 -16.77
C LYS A 66 0.42 20.22 -17.24
N ALA A 67 1.01 19.95 -18.40
CA ALA A 67 1.32 18.58 -18.81
C ALA A 67 2.36 17.94 -17.87
N CYS A 68 2.36 16.61 -17.75
CA CYS A 68 3.34 15.90 -16.93
C CYS A 68 4.75 16.02 -17.54
N ASP A 69 5.75 16.34 -16.71
CA ASP A 69 7.16 16.26 -17.09
C ASP A 69 7.72 14.87 -16.75
N PRO A 70 8.27 14.11 -17.71
CA PRO A 70 8.92 12.83 -17.43
C PRO A 70 10.07 12.91 -16.41
N MET A 71 10.74 14.05 -16.29
CA MET A 71 11.84 14.27 -15.35
C MET A 71 11.37 14.40 -13.89
N ASP A 72 10.10 14.71 -13.66
CA ASP A 72 9.53 14.82 -12.30
C ASP A 72 9.42 13.47 -11.59
N ARG A 73 9.51 12.36 -12.33
CA ARG A 73 9.35 11.01 -11.78
C ARG A 73 10.50 10.66 -10.83
N GLN A 74 10.15 10.43 -9.56
CA GLN A 74 11.10 10.05 -8.53
C GLN A 74 11.04 8.55 -8.20
N TRP A 75 12.20 7.98 -7.90
CA TRP A 75 12.39 6.56 -7.64
C TRP A 75 13.08 6.33 -6.31
N ASN A 76 12.90 5.11 -5.76
CA ASN A 76 13.52 4.69 -4.50
C ASN A 76 13.23 5.63 -3.30
N THR A 77 12.02 6.20 -3.27
CA THR A 77 11.51 6.99 -2.16
C THR A 77 10.63 6.14 -1.25
N LEU A 78 10.65 6.42 0.06
CA LEU A 78 9.82 5.68 1.02
C LEU A 78 8.33 5.91 0.73
N ILE A 79 7.90 7.18 0.63
CA ILE A 79 6.59 7.55 0.07
C ILE A 79 6.63 7.28 -1.44
N PRO A 80 5.78 6.40 -2.00
CA PRO A 80 5.78 6.13 -3.43
C PRO A 80 5.31 7.36 -4.22
N TRP A 81 6.18 7.93 -5.07
CA TRP A 81 5.90 9.14 -5.87
C TRP A 81 4.58 9.09 -6.66
N CYS A 82 4.21 7.91 -7.16
CA CYS A 82 2.98 7.73 -7.95
C CYS A 82 1.69 8.01 -7.16
N LEU A 83 1.72 7.88 -5.82
CA LEU A 83 0.54 8.07 -4.98
C LEU A 83 0.19 9.56 -4.84
N PRO A 84 1.10 10.47 -4.43
CA PRO A 84 0.82 11.91 -4.52
C PRO A 84 0.57 12.39 -5.95
N HIS A 85 1.26 11.82 -6.95
CA HIS A 85 1.11 12.25 -8.35
C HIS A 85 -0.33 12.08 -8.88
N THR A 86 -1.02 11.00 -8.48
CA THR A 86 -2.36 10.68 -8.99
C THR A 86 -3.45 10.63 -7.92
N GLY A 87 -3.10 10.92 -6.67
CA GLY A 87 -4.00 10.83 -5.50
C GLY A 87 -5.27 11.66 -5.65
N ASN A 88 -5.16 12.89 -6.17
CA ASN A 88 -6.30 13.79 -6.40
C ASN A 88 -7.35 13.21 -7.38
N ARG A 89 -7.00 12.21 -8.18
CA ARG A 89 -7.90 11.55 -9.14
C ARG A 89 -8.48 10.22 -8.62
N HIS A 90 -7.99 9.73 -7.48
CA HIS A 90 -8.30 8.40 -6.95
C HIS A 90 -8.58 8.41 -5.45
N ASN A 91 -9.27 9.45 -4.96
CA ASN A 91 -9.61 9.63 -3.55
C ASN A 91 -8.39 9.44 -2.62
N ASN A 92 -7.28 10.07 -2.96
CA ASN A 92 -6.00 9.99 -2.24
C ASN A 92 -5.46 8.56 -2.06
N TRP A 93 -5.87 7.62 -2.92
CA TRP A 93 -5.49 6.21 -2.82
C TRP A 93 -5.68 5.64 -1.41
N ALA A 94 -6.75 6.07 -0.72
CA ALA A 94 -7.01 5.67 0.65
C ALA A 94 -7.04 4.13 0.77
N GLY A 95 -6.28 3.61 1.73
CA GLY A 95 -6.14 2.18 1.98
C GLY A 95 -4.93 1.51 1.32
N LEU A 96 -4.24 2.10 0.33
CA LEU A 96 -3.01 1.49 -0.21
C LEU A 96 -1.91 1.43 0.85
N TYR A 97 -1.17 0.32 0.91
CA TYR A 97 -0.30 -0.02 2.05
C TYR A 97 -1.02 -0.05 3.40
N GLY A 98 -2.35 -0.13 3.41
CA GLY A 98 -3.13 -0.11 4.63
C GLY A 98 -3.01 -1.40 5.43
N ARG A 99 -3.05 -1.26 6.74
CA ARG A 99 -3.21 -2.39 7.65
C ARG A 99 -4.67 -2.79 7.76
N LEU A 100 -4.91 -4.08 7.92
CA LEU A 100 -6.16 -4.56 8.49
C LEU A 100 -6.27 -4.10 9.94
N GLU A 101 -7.50 -4.02 10.42
CA GLU A 101 -7.82 -3.62 11.79
C GLU A 101 -8.34 -4.82 12.55
N TRP A 102 -8.01 -4.93 13.83
CA TRP A 102 -8.46 -6.04 14.68
C TRP A 102 -9.99 -6.09 14.80
N ASP A 103 -10.62 -4.93 14.96
CA ASP A 103 -12.07 -4.77 15.02
C ASP A 103 -12.71 -4.57 13.64
N GLY A 104 -11.91 -4.72 12.57
CA GLY A 104 -12.33 -4.54 11.19
C GLY A 104 -12.63 -5.86 10.47
N PHE A 105 -12.62 -5.79 9.14
CA PHE A 105 -12.86 -6.95 8.27
C PHE A 105 -11.97 -6.88 7.02
N PHE A 106 -11.89 -7.99 6.30
CA PHE A 106 -11.25 -8.05 4.99
C PHE A 106 -12.19 -7.45 3.94
N SER A 107 -11.74 -6.41 3.21
CA SER A 107 -12.58 -5.69 2.24
C SER A 107 -13.19 -6.61 1.15
N THR A 108 -12.38 -7.50 0.58
CA THR A 108 -12.77 -8.51 -0.40
C THR A 108 -11.72 -9.60 -0.38
N THR A 109 -12.09 -10.84 -0.70
CA THR A 109 -11.11 -11.92 -0.73
C THR A 109 -10.01 -11.67 -1.76
N ILE A 110 -8.78 -11.89 -1.32
CA ILE A 110 -7.57 -11.52 -2.04
C ILE A 110 -7.05 -12.72 -2.82
N THR A 111 -7.04 -12.62 -4.15
CA THR A 111 -6.41 -13.60 -5.06
C THR A 111 -4.90 -13.44 -5.17
N ASN A 112 -4.39 -12.22 -4.92
CA ASN A 112 -2.98 -11.90 -4.86
C ASN A 112 -2.77 -10.64 -3.97
N PRO A 113 -2.19 -10.77 -2.76
CA PRO A 113 -2.01 -9.63 -1.86
C PRO A 113 -0.89 -8.70 -2.34
N GLU A 114 -1.28 -7.52 -2.82
CA GLU A 114 -0.35 -6.48 -3.26
C GLU A 114 -0.66 -5.14 -2.56
N PRO A 115 0.31 -4.48 -1.89
CA PRO A 115 0.06 -3.24 -1.14
C PRO A 115 -0.46 -2.07 -1.98
N MET A 116 -0.09 -2.03 -3.27
CA MET A 116 -0.56 -1.01 -4.22
C MET A 116 -1.66 -1.54 -5.14
N GLY A 117 -2.16 -2.76 -4.89
CA GLY A 117 -3.29 -3.34 -5.62
C GLY A 117 -4.60 -2.68 -5.23
N LYS A 118 -5.67 -2.93 -6.01
CA LYS A 118 -6.99 -2.30 -5.82
C LYS A 118 -7.61 -2.55 -4.44
N GLN A 119 -7.25 -3.65 -3.79
CA GLN A 119 -7.73 -4.01 -2.45
C GLN A 119 -7.12 -3.15 -1.34
N GLY A 120 -5.88 -2.66 -1.55
CA GLY A 120 -5.14 -1.73 -0.67
C GLY A 120 -4.74 -2.26 0.71
N ARG A 121 -5.74 -2.65 1.52
CA ARG A 121 -5.59 -3.09 2.91
C ARG A 121 -5.27 -4.57 3.00
N VAL A 122 -4.00 -4.90 2.83
CA VAL A 122 -3.50 -6.28 2.79
C VAL A 122 -2.35 -6.54 3.78
N LEU A 123 -1.98 -5.54 4.58
CA LEU A 123 -0.97 -5.71 5.61
C LEU A 123 -1.61 -6.29 6.88
N HIS A 124 -0.84 -7.12 7.58
CA HIS A 124 -1.25 -7.62 8.89
C HIS A 124 -1.44 -6.44 9.89
N PRO A 125 -2.40 -6.51 10.83
CA PRO A 125 -2.67 -5.43 11.80
C PRO A 125 -1.44 -4.94 12.56
N GLU A 126 -0.57 -5.86 13.00
CA GLU A 126 0.66 -5.49 13.72
C GLU A 126 1.95 -5.84 12.96
N GLN A 127 2.01 -7.04 12.37
CA GLN A 127 3.23 -7.56 11.75
C GLN A 127 3.59 -6.82 10.45
N HIS A 128 4.88 -6.64 10.17
CA HIS A 128 5.37 -5.95 8.96
C HIS A 128 5.41 -6.88 7.73
N ARG A 129 4.26 -7.49 7.43
CA ARG A 129 4.09 -8.41 6.30
C ARG A 129 2.69 -8.32 5.72
N LEU A 130 2.52 -8.94 4.56
CA LEU A 130 1.21 -9.22 4.00
C LEU A 130 0.48 -10.29 4.82
N VAL A 131 -0.83 -10.32 4.67
CA VAL A 131 -1.64 -11.47 5.06
C VAL A 131 -1.19 -12.73 4.30
N SER A 132 -1.13 -13.83 5.04
CA SER A 132 -0.76 -15.16 4.57
C SER A 132 -1.93 -15.85 3.87
N VAL A 133 -1.63 -16.91 3.13
CA VAL A 133 -2.65 -17.80 2.54
C VAL A 133 -3.67 -18.27 3.58
N ARG A 134 -3.21 -18.65 4.78
CA ARG A 134 -4.08 -19.18 5.83
C ARG A 134 -4.97 -18.09 6.44
N GLU A 135 -4.47 -16.87 6.62
CA GLU A 135 -5.29 -15.74 7.05
C GLU A 135 -6.38 -15.41 6.01
N CYS A 136 -6.05 -15.40 4.72
CA CYS A 136 -7.07 -15.26 3.66
C CYS A 136 -8.06 -16.44 3.65
N ALA A 137 -7.62 -17.67 3.92
CA ALA A 137 -8.52 -18.82 3.95
C ALA A 137 -9.51 -18.72 5.12
N ARG A 138 -9.07 -18.21 6.27
CA ARG A 138 -9.94 -17.95 7.41
C ARG A 138 -10.94 -16.83 7.16
N SER A 139 -10.56 -15.77 6.43
CA SER A 139 -11.52 -14.72 6.07
C SER A 139 -12.63 -15.22 5.14
N GLN A 140 -12.38 -16.27 4.37
CA GLN A 140 -13.39 -17.00 3.58
C GLN A 140 -14.16 -18.06 4.38
N GLY A 141 -13.81 -18.31 5.65
CA GLY A 141 -14.45 -19.35 6.46
C GLY A 141 -14.06 -20.79 6.09
N PHE A 142 -12.92 -21.01 5.42
CA PHE A 142 -12.42 -22.37 5.24
C PHE A 142 -11.99 -22.98 6.58
N PRO A 143 -12.28 -24.27 6.82
CA PRO A 143 -11.72 -24.97 7.97
C PRO A 143 -10.19 -25.06 7.83
N ASP A 144 -9.48 -25.01 8.96
CA ASP A 144 -8.02 -25.08 8.96
C ASP A 144 -7.47 -26.40 8.40
N SER A 145 -8.29 -27.45 8.42
CA SER A 145 -8.00 -28.76 7.81
C SER A 145 -8.06 -28.75 6.27
N TYR A 146 -8.68 -27.75 5.65
CA TYR A 146 -8.77 -27.65 4.19
C TYR A 146 -7.39 -27.46 3.56
N ARG A 147 -7.12 -28.25 2.51
CA ARG A 147 -5.82 -28.32 1.83
C ARG A 147 -5.85 -27.54 0.52
N PHE A 148 -4.91 -26.63 0.37
CA PHE A 148 -4.64 -25.90 -0.87
C PHE A 148 -3.33 -26.40 -1.49
N TYR A 149 -3.25 -26.46 -2.81
CA TYR A 149 -2.12 -27.06 -3.54
C TYR A 149 -1.40 -26.03 -4.44
N GLY A 150 -0.21 -26.36 -4.93
CA GLY A 150 0.58 -25.46 -5.78
C GLY A 150 1.47 -24.48 -5.01
N ASN A 151 1.97 -23.46 -5.71
CA ASN A 151 2.83 -22.43 -5.12
C ASN A 151 2.01 -21.41 -4.30
N ILE A 152 2.68 -20.46 -3.63
CA ILE A 152 2.01 -19.48 -2.76
C ILE A 152 0.95 -18.64 -3.49
N LEU A 153 1.21 -18.25 -4.74
CA LEU A 153 0.29 -17.46 -5.56
C LEU A 153 -0.91 -18.30 -6.00
N ASP A 154 -0.68 -19.56 -6.38
CA ASP A 154 -1.76 -20.49 -6.73
C ASP A 154 -2.72 -20.70 -5.57
N ARG A 155 -2.18 -20.83 -4.35
CA ARG A 155 -3.00 -21.01 -3.14
C ARG A 155 -3.79 -19.75 -2.78
N HIS A 156 -3.19 -18.56 -2.89
CA HIS A 156 -3.95 -17.31 -2.74
C HIS A 156 -5.07 -17.20 -3.77
N ARG A 157 -4.81 -17.58 -5.03
CA ARG A 157 -5.82 -17.58 -6.09
C ARG A 157 -6.95 -18.57 -5.82
N GLN A 158 -6.64 -19.78 -5.35
CA GLN A 158 -7.65 -20.78 -4.95
C GLN A 158 -8.57 -20.24 -3.85
N VAL A 159 -8.00 -19.63 -2.80
CA VAL A 159 -8.78 -19.01 -1.72
C VAL A 159 -9.62 -17.83 -2.23
N GLY A 160 -9.02 -16.96 -3.03
CA GLY A 160 -9.65 -15.75 -3.55
C GLY A 160 -10.81 -16.00 -4.51
N ASN A 161 -10.71 -17.04 -5.34
CA ASN A 161 -11.74 -17.39 -6.32
C ASN A 161 -12.86 -18.28 -5.76
N ALA A 162 -12.69 -18.84 -4.56
CA ALA A 162 -13.69 -19.72 -3.97
C ALA A 162 -14.90 -18.96 -3.44
N VAL A 163 -16.05 -19.65 -3.43
CA VAL A 163 -17.22 -19.24 -2.66
C VAL A 163 -16.95 -19.56 -1.18
N PRO A 164 -17.17 -18.61 -0.25
CA PRO A 164 -16.99 -18.88 1.18
C PRO A 164 -17.88 -20.05 1.64
N PRO A 165 -17.33 -21.13 2.25
CA PRO A 165 -18.13 -22.27 2.70
C PRO A 165 -19.32 -21.92 3.60
N PRO A 166 -19.27 -20.91 4.50
CA PRO A 166 -20.43 -20.52 5.30
C PRO A 166 -21.60 -19.92 4.51
N LEU A 167 -21.39 -19.53 3.25
CA LEU A 167 -22.41 -18.96 2.36
C LEU A 167 -23.00 -20.00 1.38
N ALA A 168 -22.29 -21.12 1.17
CA ALA A 168 -22.56 -22.07 0.09
C ALA A 168 -23.81 -22.95 0.33
#